data_AF-A0A2E7LBI9-F1
#
_entry.id   AF-A0A2E7LBI9-F1
#
_cell.length_a   1.000
_cell.length_b   1.000
_cell.length_c   1.000
_cell.angle_alpha   90.00
_cell.angle_beta   90.00
_cell.angle_gamma   90.00
#
_symmetry.space_group_name_H-M   'P 1'
#
loop_
_entity.id
_entity.type
_entity.pdbx_description
1 polymer ?
#
loop_
_entity_poly.entity_id
_entity_poly.type
_entity_poly.pdbx_seq_one_letter_code
_entity_poly.pdbx_strand_id
1 'polypeptide(L)'
;MAVIKHKDSGEVLLRVDGPSLAGENLENHRLSGADLSGKDLKNVDFHNADLTGADLSGANLRGANRPGTRQLASGKSDRCHAE
;
A
#
# COMPACT_ATOMS: atom_id res chain seq x y z
N MET A 1 0.02 8.85 14.96
CA MET A 1 -1.32 8.27 14.77
C MET A 1 -1.83 8.66 13.40
N ALA A 2 -1.89 7.70 12.50
CA ALA A 2 -2.47 7.86 11.18
C ALA A 2 -3.87 7.27 11.24
N VAL A 3 -4.85 8.05 10.81
CA VAL A 3 -6.24 7.61 10.74
C VAL A 3 -6.63 7.64 9.28
N ILE A 4 -6.98 6.47 8.75
CA ILE A 4 -7.52 6.36 7.40
C ILE A 4 -9.02 6.47 7.51
N LYS A 5 -9.57 7.43 6.79
CA LYS A 5 -10.99 7.71 6.74
C LYS A 5 -11.52 7.43 5.36
N HIS A 6 -12.81 7.17 5.25
CA HIS A 6 -13.48 7.14 3.96
C HIS A 6 -13.55 8.56 3.38
N LYS A 7 -13.19 8.74 2.11
CA LYS A 7 -13.18 10.03 1.41
C LYS A 7 -14.58 10.66 1.33
N ASP A 8 -15.61 9.84 1.14
CA ASP A 8 -17.01 10.28 1.03
C ASP A 8 -17.75 10.38 2.38
N SER A 9 -17.77 9.31 3.20
CA SER A 9 -18.49 9.29 4.47
C SER A 9 -17.72 9.84 5.69
N GLY A 10 -16.39 9.97 5.61
CA GLY A 10 -15.55 10.40 6.74
C GLY A 10 -15.39 9.36 7.85
N GLU A 11 -15.93 8.14 7.68
CA GLU A 11 -15.83 7.05 8.66
C GLU A 11 -14.39 6.57 8.81
N VAL A 12 -13.97 6.24 10.04
CA VAL A 12 -12.63 5.71 10.32
C VAL A 12 -12.57 4.24 9.92
N LEU A 13 -11.85 3.95 8.85
CA LEU A 13 -11.64 2.58 8.34
C LEU A 13 -10.49 1.89 9.07
N LEU A 14 -9.42 2.62 9.36
CA LEU A 14 -8.23 2.09 10.01
C LEU A 14 -7.59 3.13 10.92
N ARG A 15 -7.15 2.67 12.09
CA ARG A 15 -6.31 3.44 13.02
C ARG A 15 -4.96 2.77 13.12
N VAL A 16 -3.91 3.55 12.88
CA VAL A 16 -2.53 3.10 12.92
C VAL A 16 -1.80 3.92 13.98
N ASP A 17 -1.11 3.24 14.87
CA ASP A 17 -0.31 3.88 15.91
C ASP A 17 1.06 4.32 15.38
N GLY A 18 1.04 5.26 14.42
CA GLY A 18 2.25 5.72 13.76
C GLY A 18 2.01 6.94 12.88
N PRO A 19 3.04 7.70 12.50
CA PRO A 19 2.92 8.76 11.49
C PRO A 19 2.89 8.20 10.05
N SER A 20 3.43 6.99 9.84
CA SER A 20 3.50 6.33 8.54
C SER A 20 2.84 4.97 8.58
N LEU A 21 2.33 4.54 7.43
CA LEU A 21 1.82 3.21 7.18
C LEU A 21 2.92 2.30 6.59
N ALA A 22 4.14 2.82 6.40
CA ALA A 22 5.20 2.10 5.71
C ALA A 22 5.55 0.77 6.39
N GLY A 23 5.50 -0.33 5.63
CA GLY A 23 5.75 -1.69 6.12
C GLY A 23 4.58 -2.34 6.86
N GLU A 24 3.42 -1.68 6.92
CA GLU A 24 2.23 -2.27 7.53
C GLU A 24 1.66 -3.40 6.65
N ASN A 25 1.06 -4.38 7.32
CA ASN A 25 0.34 -5.45 6.65
C ASN A 25 -1.16 -5.13 6.60
N LEU A 26 -1.63 -4.69 5.43
CA LEU A 26 -3.04 -4.41 5.14
C LEU A 26 -3.65 -5.47 4.23
N GLU A 27 -3.08 -6.68 4.24
CA GLU A 27 -3.62 -7.80 3.48
C GLU A 27 -5.09 -8.07 3.85
N ASN A 28 -5.92 -8.34 2.84
CA ASN A 28 -7.36 -8.62 2.97
C ASN A 28 -8.21 -7.49 3.60
N HIS A 29 -7.68 -6.27 3.75
CA HIS A 29 -8.44 -5.17 4.34
C HIS A 29 -9.43 -4.55 3.36
N ARG A 30 -10.61 -4.16 3.87
CA ARG A 30 -11.62 -3.40 3.11
C ARG A 30 -11.34 -1.91 3.25
N LEU A 31 -10.60 -1.37 2.29
CA LEU A 31 -10.20 0.03 2.19
C LEU A 31 -10.93 0.73 1.03
N SER A 32 -12.13 0.24 0.68
CA SER A 32 -12.96 0.83 -0.36
C SER A 32 -13.29 2.28 0.02
N GLY A 33 -13.01 3.22 -0.88
CA GLY A 33 -13.20 4.65 -0.62
C GLY A 33 -12.23 5.25 0.41
N ALA A 34 -11.16 4.55 0.80
CA ALA A 34 -10.18 5.07 1.75
C ALA A 34 -9.43 6.29 1.22
N ASP A 35 -9.31 7.33 2.04
CA ASP A 35 -8.44 8.48 1.80
C ASP A 35 -7.02 8.17 2.28
N LEU A 36 -6.17 7.80 1.33
CA LEU A 36 -4.76 7.51 1.50
C LEU A 36 -3.90 8.60 0.85
N SER A 37 -4.49 9.76 0.54
CA SER A 37 -3.80 10.85 -0.16
C SER A 37 -2.61 11.38 0.65
N GLY A 38 -1.46 11.56 0.00
CA GLY A 38 -0.22 12.01 0.63
C GLY A 38 0.37 11.08 1.70
N LYS A 39 -0.14 9.86 1.87
CA LYS A 39 0.35 8.91 2.89
C LYS A 39 1.61 8.16 2.45
N ASP A 40 2.47 7.86 3.42
CA ASP A 40 3.62 7.00 3.19
C ASP A 40 3.21 5.52 3.30
N LEU A 41 3.06 4.88 2.14
CA LEU A 41 2.63 3.49 1.97
C LEU A 41 3.79 2.62 1.47
N LYS A 42 5.02 3.04 1.74
CA LYS A 42 6.23 2.35 1.28
C LYS A 42 6.28 0.95 1.87
N ASN A 43 6.56 -0.07 1.06
CA ASN A 43 6.59 -1.47 1.49
C ASN A 43 5.31 -1.96 2.19
N VAL A 44 4.15 -1.34 1.96
CA VAL A 44 2.88 -1.85 2.49
C VAL A 44 2.41 -3.05 1.68
N ASP A 45 1.99 -4.11 2.37
CA ASP A 45 1.32 -5.24 1.75
C ASP A 45 -0.19 -4.95 1.67
N PHE A 46 -0.68 -4.75 0.44
CA PHE A 46 -2.11 -4.64 0.12
C PHE A 46 -2.63 -5.96 -0.48
N HIS A 47 -1.97 -7.08 -0.22
CA HIS A 47 -2.35 -8.35 -0.84
C HIS A 47 -3.82 -8.66 -0.58
N ASN A 48 -4.59 -8.95 -1.63
CA ASN A 48 -6.04 -9.14 -1.57
C ASN A 48 -6.87 -8.02 -0.87
N ALA A 49 -6.32 -6.81 -0.70
CA ALA A 49 -7.04 -5.68 -0.11
C ALA A 49 -8.00 -5.04 -1.13
N ASP A 50 -9.19 -4.66 -0.67
CA ASP A 50 -10.15 -3.93 -1.50
C ASP A 50 -9.85 -2.43 -1.43
N LEU A 51 -9.25 -1.89 -2.48
CA LEU A 51 -8.95 -0.46 -2.65
C LEU A 51 -9.93 0.23 -3.61
N THR A 52 -11.12 -0.35 -3.84
CA THR A 52 -12.10 0.19 -4.80
C THR A 52 -12.50 1.61 -4.41
N GLY A 53 -12.18 2.59 -5.26
CA GLY A 53 -12.47 4.00 -4.99
C GLY A 53 -11.56 4.67 -3.96
N ALA A 54 -10.49 4.01 -3.50
CA ALA A 54 -9.52 4.63 -2.60
C ALA A 54 -8.74 5.76 -3.30
N ASP A 55 -8.49 6.85 -2.59
CA ASP A 55 -7.70 7.98 -3.08
C ASP A 55 -6.24 7.82 -2.68
N LEU A 56 -5.38 7.59 -3.67
CA LEU A 56 -3.93 7.43 -3.52
C LEU A 56 -3.15 8.66 -4.02
N SER A 57 -3.83 9.81 -4.20
CA SER A 57 -3.21 11.02 -4.76
C SER A 57 -2.04 11.49 -3.91
N GLY A 58 -0.83 11.51 -4.48
CA GLY A 58 0.39 11.89 -3.77
C GLY A 58 0.91 10.87 -2.75
N ALA A 59 0.33 9.67 -2.67
CA ALA A 59 0.80 8.62 -1.77
C ALA A 59 2.12 8.01 -2.24
N ASN A 60 3.02 7.69 -1.31
CA ASN A 60 4.29 7.04 -1.61
C ASN A 60 4.12 5.51 -1.62
N LEU A 61 3.92 4.92 -2.80
CA LEU A 61 3.74 3.48 -2.99
C LEU A 61 5.05 2.73 -3.31
N ARG A 62 6.21 3.32 -3.01
CA ARG A 62 7.50 2.70 -3.36
C ARG A 62 7.65 1.35 -2.65
N GLY A 63 7.77 0.27 -3.43
CA GLY A 63 7.89 -1.09 -2.89
C GLY A 63 6.60 -1.65 -2.27
N ALA A 64 5.45 -0.95 -2.39
CA ALA A 64 4.16 -1.47 -1.94
C ALA A 64 3.72 -2.66 -2.82
N ASN A 65 3.30 -3.74 -2.18
CA ASN A 65 2.88 -4.96 -2.83
C ASN A 65 1.36 -4.91 -3.04
N ARG A 66 0.94 -4.58 -4.26
CA ARG A 66 -0.48 -4.38 -4.59
C ARG A 66 -1.13 -5.68 -5.04
N PRO A 67 -2.43 -5.88 -4.75
CA PRO A 67 -3.15 -7.08 -5.18
C PRO A 67 -3.19 -7.10 -6.72
N GLY A 68 -2.66 -8.16 -7.31
CA GLY A 68 -2.69 -8.38 -8.76
C GLY A 68 -1.41 -8.02 -9.52
N THR A 69 -0.46 -7.27 -8.94
CA THR A 69 0.87 -7.15 -9.54
C THR A 69 1.74 -8.30 -9.07
N ARG A 70 1.58 -9.45 -9.71
CA ARG A 70 2.55 -10.55 -9.68
C ARG A 70 3.93 -9.93 -9.89
N GLN A 71 4.77 -9.94 -8.87
CA GLN A 71 6.08 -9.29 -8.88
C GLN A 71 7.05 -10.08 -9.78
N LEU A 72 6.86 -9.94 -11.09
CA LEU A 72 7.75 -10.41 -12.14
C LEU A 72 8.76 -9.29 -12.45
N ALA A 73 9.62 -8.97 -11.49
CA ALA A 73 10.90 -8.24 -11.64
C ALA A 73 11.34 -7.85 -10.22
N SER A 74 12.46 -8.31 -9.68
CA SER A 74 13.76 -8.46 -10.32
C SER A 74 14.27 -9.90 -10.28
N GLY A 75 14.22 -10.56 -11.44
CA GLY A 75 15.35 -11.42 -11.79
C GLY A 75 16.59 -10.53 -11.75
N LYS A 76 17.47 -10.81 -10.79
CA LYS A 76 18.88 -10.47 -10.93
C LYS A 76 19.40 -11.24 -12.15
N SER A 77 19.15 -10.69 -13.32
CA SER A 77 19.98 -10.92 -14.50
C SER A 77 21.21 -10.02 -14.35
N ASP A 78 22.02 -10.27 -13.34
CA ASP A 78 23.44 -9.96 -13.42
C ASP A 78 24.12 -11.20 -13.98
N ARG A 79 24.35 -11.16 -15.29
CA ARG A 79 25.36 -12.01 -15.94
C ARG A 79 26.73 -11.68 -15.31
N CYS A 80 27.59 -12.69 -15.33
CA CYS A 80 29.05 -12.65 -15.19
C CYS A 80 29.62 -12.90 -13.78
N HIS A 81 29.90 -14.17 -13.49
CA HIS A 81 31.29 -14.61 -13.28
C HIS A 81 31.42 -16.10 -13.61
N ALA A 82 32.13 -16.39 -14.71
CA ALA A 82 32.78 -17.66 -14.92
C ALA A 82 34.25 -17.42 -14.55
N GLU A 83 34.71 -18.05 -13.48
CA GLU A 83 36.12 -18.36 -13.21
C GLU A 83 36.19 -19.77 -12.64
#